data_AF-X1TH89-F1
#
_entry.id   AF-X1TH89-F1
#
_cell.length_a   1.000
_cell.length_b   1.000
_cell.length_c   1.000
_cell.angle_alpha   90.00
_cell.angle_beta   90.00
_cell.angle_gamma   90.00
#
_symmetry.space_group_name_H-M   'P 1'
#
loop_
_entity.id
_entity.type
_entity.pdbx_description
1 polymer ?
#
loop_
_entity_poly.entity_id
_entity_poly.type
_entity_poly.pdbx_seq_one_letter_code
_entity_poly.pdbx_strand_id
1 'polypeptide(L)'
;MLNRFGSSTLTFPVPVSKRFPKILFKLASGWSLTIVNMVKIINLKKTLQGFLPQIEEKWSSGEKEEVTFQMKGSGQSATLILGKDCSIEEKKCKNLISLSEKDMAGLFFNFIPVICFSLGNLSFILNKIFPLDFFIWPLDHI
;
A
#
# COMPACT_ATOMS: atom_id res chain seq x y z
N MET A 1 -7.55 51.00 -17.45
CA MET A 1 -7.78 49.80 -18.27
C MET A 1 -7.38 48.57 -17.46
N LEU A 2 -8.37 47.76 -17.07
CA LEU A 2 -8.33 46.34 -16.67
C LEU A 2 -7.15 45.82 -15.84
N ASN A 3 -7.23 46.03 -14.52
CA ASN A 3 -6.78 45.02 -13.54
C ASN A 3 -7.80 43.86 -13.56
N ARG A 4 -7.38 42.65 -13.95
CA ARG A 4 -7.93 41.33 -13.55
C ARG A 4 -7.40 40.22 -14.49
N PHE A 5 -6.20 39.74 -14.24
CA PHE A 5 -5.84 38.37 -14.60
C PHE A 5 -5.88 37.56 -13.31
N GLY A 6 -7.07 37.01 -13.02
CA GLY A 6 -7.22 36.00 -11.99
C GLY A 6 -6.35 34.79 -12.36
N SER A 7 -5.71 34.19 -11.36
CA SER A 7 -4.96 32.94 -11.54
C SER A 7 -5.76 31.96 -12.41
N SER A 8 -5.25 31.62 -13.59
CA SER A 8 -5.87 30.69 -14.54
C SER A 8 -5.54 29.22 -14.26
N THR A 9 -4.87 28.95 -13.14
CA THR A 9 -4.39 27.61 -12.77
C THR A 9 -5.23 27.03 -11.64
N LEU A 10 -5.81 25.86 -11.88
CA LEU A 10 -6.48 25.03 -10.87
C LEU A 10 -5.59 23.83 -10.54
N THR A 11 -5.31 23.63 -9.25
CA THR A 11 -4.58 22.47 -8.75
C THR A 11 -5.49 21.70 -7.80
N PHE A 12 -5.60 20.38 -7.99
CA PHE A 12 -6.39 19.52 -7.13
C PHE A 12 -5.57 18.27 -6.76
N PRO A 13 -5.43 17.95 -5.46
CA PRO A 13 -4.72 16.75 -5.02
C PRO A 13 -5.54 15.51 -5.37
N VAL A 14 -4.87 14.48 -5.88
CA VAL A 14 -5.51 13.23 -6.30
C VAL A 14 -4.73 12.04 -5.80
N PRO A 15 -5.39 10.96 -5.36
CA PRO A 15 -4.71 9.72 -5.06
C PRO A 15 -4.00 9.19 -6.30
N VAL A 16 -2.73 8.83 -6.16
CA VAL A 16 -2.03 8.04 -7.17
C VAL A 16 -2.65 6.64 -7.15
N SER A 17 -3.67 6.43 -7.99
CA SER A 17 -4.37 5.15 -8.13
C SER A 17 -4.34 4.68 -9.58
N LYS A 18 -4.40 3.36 -9.80
CA LYS A 18 -4.49 2.77 -11.15
C LYS A 18 -5.72 3.25 -11.93
N ARG A 19 -6.74 3.77 -11.24
CA ARG A 19 -7.99 4.27 -11.82
C ARG A 19 -7.97 5.77 -12.12
N PHE A 20 -6.83 6.45 -11.93
CA PHE A 20 -6.78 7.87 -12.26
C PHE A 20 -7.13 8.10 -13.74
N PRO A 21 -8.08 8.99 -14.07
CA PRO A 21 -8.50 9.19 -15.44
C PRO A 21 -7.33 9.66 -16.29
N LYS A 22 -6.87 8.82 -17.22
CA LYS A 22 -5.80 9.16 -18.20
C LYS A 22 -6.07 10.49 -18.92
N ILE A 23 -7.34 10.88 -19.01
CA ILE A 23 -7.77 12.15 -19.60
C ILE A 23 -7.27 13.36 -18.80
N LEU A 24 -7.23 13.29 -17.47
CA LEU A 24 -6.72 14.38 -16.63
C LEU A 24 -5.21 14.54 -16.79
N PHE A 25 -4.45 13.45 -16.96
CA PHE A 25 -3.03 13.53 -17.30
C PHE A 25 -2.80 14.19 -18.66
N LYS A 26 -3.64 13.91 -19.66
CA LYS A 26 -3.52 14.50 -21.00
C LYS A 26 -3.86 15.99 -21.04
N LEU A 27 -4.78 16.43 -20.17
CA LEU A 27 -5.27 17.81 -20.13
C LEU A 27 -4.45 18.70 -19.19
N ALA A 28 -3.72 18.13 -18.24
CA ALA A 28 -2.90 18.89 -17.30
C ALA A 28 -1.68 19.51 -17.98
N SER A 29 -1.40 20.78 -17.66
CA SER A 29 -0.17 21.47 -18.07
C SER A 29 1.07 20.99 -17.31
N GLY A 30 0.89 20.23 -16.24
CA GLY A 30 1.96 19.66 -15.42
C GLY A 30 1.41 18.82 -14.27
N TRP A 31 2.28 18.02 -13.66
CA TRP A 31 1.98 17.23 -12.47
C TRP A 31 3.17 17.28 -11.51
N SER A 32 2.88 17.20 -10.22
CA SER A 32 3.89 17.08 -9.17
C SER A 32 3.46 16.00 -8.18
N LEU A 33 4.45 15.33 -7.59
CA LEU A 33 4.22 14.44 -6.47
C LEU A 33 4.47 15.24 -5.19
N THR A 34 3.53 15.21 -4.27
CA THR A 34 3.66 15.85 -2.96
C THR A 34 3.42 14.81 -1.88
N ILE A 35 4.32 14.76 -0.92
CA ILE A 35 4.17 13.90 0.26
C ILE A 35 3.20 14.62 1.18
N VAL A 36 2.01 14.04 1.36
CA VAL A 36 0.95 14.65 2.17
C VAL A 36 1.00 14.14 3.61
N ASN A 37 1.21 12.84 3.80
CA ASN A 37 1.14 12.18 5.10
C ASN A 37 2.20 11.10 5.26
N MET A 38 2.57 10.82 6.51
CA MET A 38 3.40 9.66 6.87
C MET A 38 2.53 8.58 7.49
N VAL A 39 2.70 7.34 7.05
CA VAL A 39 1.96 6.18 7.57
C VAL A 39 2.89 5.31 8.41
N LYS A 40 2.41 4.88 9.58
CA LYS A 40 3.10 3.95 10.46
C LYS A 40 2.17 2.81 10.85
N ILE A 41 2.64 1.58 10.69
CA ILE A 41 1.96 0.39 11.22
C ILE A 41 2.24 0.31 12.73
N ILE A 42 1.20 0.44 13.55
CA ILE A 42 1.30 0.36 15.01
C ILE A 42 1.15 -1.08 15.51
N ASN A 43 0.27 -1.86 14.88
CA ASN A 43 0.04 -3.26 15.19
C ASN A 43 -0.11 -4.06 13.89
N LEU A 44 0.95 -4.79 13.54
CA LEU A 44 1.05 -5.54 12.29
C LEU A 44 -0.10 -6.54 12.10
N LYS A 45 -0.41 -7.32 13.15
CA LYS A 45 -1.48 -8.32 13.13
C LYS A 45 -2.84 -7.67 12.86
N LYS A 46 -3.18 -6.64 13.62
CA LYS A 46 -4.46 -5.92 13.47
C LYS A 46 -4.55 -5.21 12.11
N THR A 47 -3.44 -4.66 11.61
CA THR A 47 -3.41 -4.07 10.27
C THR A 47 -3.75 -5.12 9.21
N LEU A 48 -3.07 -6.27 9.21
CA LEU A 48 -3.39 -7.34 8.26
C LEU A 48 -4.84 -7.83 8.40
N GLN A 49 -5.32 -8.01 9.63
CA GLN A 49 -6.72 -8.39 9.90
C GLN A 49 -7.72 -7.37 9.33
N GLY A 50 -7.45 -6.07 9.49
CA GLY A 50 -8.33 -5.01 8.97
C GLY A 50 -8.40 -4.96 7.45
N PHE A 51 -7.35 -5.42 6.76
CA PHE A 51 -7.29 -5.46 5.30
C PHE A 51 -7.54 -6.85 4.71
N LEU A 52 -7.87 -7.86 5.52
CA LEU A 52 -8.15 -9.23 5.04
C LEU A 52 -9.16 -9.27 3.88
N PRO A 53 -10.32 -8.57 3.93
CA PRO A 53 -11.30 -8.64 2.84
C PRO A 53 -10.71 -8.19 1.49
N GLN A 54 -9.85 -7.16 1.51
CA GLN A 54 -9.18 -6.68 0.31
C GLN A 54 -8.08 -7.64 -0.16
N ILE A 55 -7.37 -8.27 0.77
CA ILE A 55 -6.35 -9.28 0.47
C ILE A 55 -7.00 -10.49 -0.21
N GLU A 56 -8.15 -10.94 0.30
CA GLU A 56 -8.94 -12.06 -0.25
C GLU A 56 -9.42 -11.75 -1.67
N GLU A 57 -9.98 -10.57 -1.89
CA GLU A 57 -10.42 -10.11 -3.22
C GLU A 57 -9.25 -10.13 -4.23
N LYS A 58 -8.06 -9.70 -3.80
CA LYS A 58 -6.88 -9.61 -4.66
C LYS A 58 -6.21 -10.97 -4.94
N TRP A 59 -6.17 -11.88 -3.96
CA TRP A 59 -5.41 -13.13 -4.09
C TRP A 59 -5.94 -14.03 -5.20
N SER A 60 -7.25 -14.30 -5.21
CA SER A 60 -8.04 -15.03 -6.23
C SER A 60 -7.47 -16.32 -6.87
N SER A 61 -6.24 -16.77 -6.58
CA SER A 61 -5.58 -17.88 -7.29
C SER A 61 -5.96 -19.26 -6.76
N GLY A 62 -6.62 -19.33 -5.59
CA GLY A 62 -6.99 -20.58 -4.93
C GLY A 62 -5.81 -21.42 -4.42
N GLU A 63 -4.57 -21.05 -4.76
CA GLU A 63 -3.35 -21.67 -4.26
C GLU A 63 -3.17 -21.32 -2.78
N LYS A 64 -2.70 -22.30 -2.00
CA LYS A 64 -2.39 -22.10 -0.60
C LYS A 64 -0.95 -21.63 -0.46
N GLU A 65 -0.77 -20.40 -0.01
CA GLU A 65 0.52 -19.80 0.27
C GLU A 65 0.53 -19.26 1.69
N GLU A 66 1.72 -19.14 2.28
CA GLU A 66 1.88 -18.56 3.61
C GLU A 66 3.07 -17.62 3.60
N VAL A 67 2.91 -16.45 4.22
CA VAL A 67 3.98 -15.43 4.31
C VAL A 67 3.99 -14.85 5.71
N THR A 68 5.14 -14.95 6.38
CA THR A 68 5.37 -14.30 7.68
C THR A 68 5.98 -12.93 7.47
N PHE A 69 5.35 -11.90 8.03
CA PHE A 69 5.90 -10.55 8.10
C PHE A 69 6.48 -10.31 9.47
N GLN A 70 7.68 -9.74 9.53
CA GLN A 70 8.36 -9.36 10.77
C GLN A 70 8.88 -7.93 10.68
N MET A 71 8.55 -7.11 11.68
CA MET A 71 9.08 -5.75 11.82
C MET A 71 10.32 -5.77 12.73
N LYS A 72 11.46 -5.29 12.21
CA LYS A 72 12.77 -5.37 12.88
C LYS A 72 12.86 -4.57 14.17
N GLY A 73 12.27 -3.37 14.25
CA GLY A 73 12.40 -2.51 15.42
C GLY A 73 11.46 -2.90 16.57
N SER A 74 10.20 -3.19 16.27
CA SER A 74 9.18 -3.57 17.27
C SER A 74 9.17 -5.07 17.61
N GLY A 75 9.79 -5.92 16.79
CA GLY A 75 9.76 -7.37 16.95
C GLY A 75 8.41 -8.02 16.63
N GLN A 76 7.40 -7.23 16.24
CA GLN A 76 6.09 -7.76 15.88
C GLN A 76 6.19 -8.69 14.67
N SER A 77 5.48 -9.82 14.73
CA SER A 77 5.35 -10.76 13.63
C SER A 77 3.92 -11.22 13.44
N ALA A 78 3.52 -11.42 12.20
CA ALA A 78 2.23 -11.99 11.84
C ALA A 78 2.37 -12.80 10.55
N THR A 79 1.68 -13.94 10.49
CA THR A 79 1.69 -14.81 9.32
C THR A 79 0.36 -14.69 8.59
N LEU A 80 0.42 -14.31 7.32
CA LEU A 80 -0.71 -14.29 6.42
C LEU A 80 -0.79 -15.64 5.72
N ILE A 81 -1.90 -16.35 5.93
CA ILE A 81 -2.26 -17.56 5.21
C ILE A 81 -3.16 -17.13 4.06
N LEU A 82 -2.70 -17.39 2.85
CA LEU A 82 -3.39 -17.13 1.59
C LEU A 82 -3.99 -18.44 1.09
N GLY A 83 -5.24 -18.41 0.69
CA GLY A 83 -5.95 -19.59 0.21
C GLY A 83 -7.31 -19.19 -0.35
N LYS A 84 -8.27 -20.12 -0.32
CA LYS A 84 -9.67 -19.79 -0.63
C LYS A 84 -10.23 -18.76 0.35
N ASP A 85 -9.90 -18.94 1.62
CA ASP A 85 -10.18 -18.00 2.70
C ASP A 85 -8.82 -17.58 3.29
N CYS A 86 -8.60 -16.28 3.47
CA CYS A 86 -7.34 -15.79 4.03
C CYS A 86 -7.46 -15.65 5.55
N SER A 87 -6.37 -15.93 6.26
CA SER A 87 -6.35 -15.83 7.73
C SER A 87 -5.02 -15.32 8.25
N ILE A 88 -5.01 -14.84 9.49
CA ILE A 88 -3.80 -14.36 10.17
C ILE A 88 -3.50 -15.27 11.36
N GLU A 89 -2.30 -15.85 11.35
CA GLU A 89 -1.78 -16.70 12.41
C GLU A 89 -0.54 -16.09 13.08
N GLU A 90 -0.21 -16.58 14.27
CA GLU A 90 1.00 -16.16 15.01
C GLU A 90 2.20 -17.07 14.74
N LYS A 91 1.96 -18.27 14.17
CA LYS A 91 3.00 -19.24 13.89
C LYS A 91 3.81 -18.80 12.67
N LYS A 92 5.14 -18.71 12.81
CA LYS A 92 6.05 -18.38 11.71
C LYS A 92 6.10 -19.52 10.69
N CYS A 93 6.08 -19.16 9.41
CA CYS A 93 6.29 -20.06 8.28
C CYS A 93 7.69 -19.92 7.68
N LYS A 94 7.99 -20.72 6.65
CA LYS A 94 9.28 -20.70 5.95
C LYS A 94 9.51 -19.40 5.16
N ASN A 95 8.44 -18.83 4.62
CA ASN A 95 8.48 -17.62 3.81
C ASN A 95 8.47 -16.38 4.73
N LEU A 96 9.65 -15.98 5.20
CA LEU A 96 9.81 -14.85 6.12
C LEU A 96 10.26 -13.58 5.40
N ILE A 97 9.54 -12.50 5.65
CA ILE A 97 9.87 -11.14 5.20
C ILE A 97 10.16 -10.30 6.44
N SER A 98 11.42 -9.90 6.59
CA SER A 98 11.89 -9.08 7.71
C SER A 98 12.30 -7.69 7.22
N LEU A 99 11.51 -6.67 7.57
CA LEU A 99 11.67 -5.30 7.10
C LEU A 99 11.71 -4.30 8.26
N SER A 100 12.21 -3.09 8.01
CA SER A 100 12.03 -1.97 8.95
C SER A 100 10.56 -1.56 9.01
N GLU A 101 10.17 -0.82 10.05
CA GLU A 101 8.82 -0.25 10.20
C GLU A 101 8.41 0.56 8.96
N LYS A 102 9.36 1.37 8.46
CA LYS A 102 9.17 2.23 7.29
C LYS A 102 8.97 1.40 6.02
N ASP A 103 9.82 0.40 5.83
CA ASP A 103 9.78 -0.45 4.64
C ASP A 103 8.54 -1.35 4.63
N MET A 104 8.10 -1.84 5.80
CA MET A 104 6.88 -2.62 5.92
C MET A 104 5.65 -1.78 5.54
N ALA A 105 5.56 -0.54 6.04
CA ALA A 105 4.50 0.39 5.64
C ALA A 105 4.60 0.73 4.14
N GLY A 106 5.82 0.88 3.62
CA GLY A 106 6.08 1.14 2.20
C GLY A 106 5.61 0.03 1.29
N LEU A 107 5.86 -1.23 1.67
CA LEU A 107 5.38 -2.42 1.00
C LEU A 107 3.84 -2.48 1.00
N PHE A 108 3.22 -2.25 2.15
CA PHE A 108 1.78 -2.43 2.30
C PHE A 108 0.98 -1.39 1.52
N PHE A 109 1.43 -0.14 1.46
CA PHE A 109 0.63 0.99 0.95
C PHE A 109 1.20 1.66 -0.30
N ASN A 110 2.06 0.96 -1.05
CA ASN A 110 2.65 1.44 -2.31
C ASN A 110 3.57 2.66 -2.23
N PHE A 111 4.13 2.98 -1.06
CA PHE A 111 5.16 4.02 -1.02
C PHE A 111 6.49 3.54 -1.59
N ILE A 112 6.69 2.20 -1.63
CA ILE A 112 7.86 1.55 -2.22
C ILE A 112 7.36 0.31 -2.99
N PRO A 113 7.58 0.23 -4.32
CA PRO A 113 7.18 -0.94 -5.10
C PRO A 113 7.81 -2.24 -4.57
N VAL A 114 7.07 -3.36 -4.65
CA VAL A 114 7.55 -4.69 -4.22
C VAL A 114 8.91 -5.04 -4.85
N ILE A 115 9.11 -4.68 -6.11
CA ILE A 115 10.36 -4.91 -6.88
C ILE A 115 11.60 -4.23 -6.27
N CYS A 116 11.41 -3.21 -5.43
CA CYS A 116 12.51 -2.55 -4.75
C CYS A 116 13.02 -3.36 -3.55
N PHE A 117 12.29 -4.39 -3.13
CA PHE A 117 12.71 -5.30 -2.08
C PHE A 117 13.28 -6.59 -2.70
N SER A 118 14.45 -7.03 -2.23
CA SER A 118 15.07 -8.29 -2.66
C SER A 118 14.37 -9.51 -2.06
N LEU A 119 13.11 -9.76 -2.45
CA LEU A 119 12.22 -10.78 -1.86
C LEU A 119 12.20 -12.11 -2.62
N GLY A 120 13.01 -12.24 -3.68
CA GLY A 120 13.11 -13.45 -4.50
C GLY A 120 11.74 -13.89 -5.02
N ASN A 121 11.42 -15.18 -4.87
CA ASN A 121 10.16 -15.76 -5.35
C ASN A 121 8.90 -15.17 -4.67
N LEU A 122 9.03 -14.59 -3.47
CA LEU A 122 7.89 -13.97 -2.76
C LEU A 122 7.40 -12.70 -3.48
N SER A 123 8.23 -12.09 -4.31
CA SER A 123 7.86 -10.89 -5.07
C SER A 123 6.61 -11.12 -5.93
N PHE A 124 6.45 -12.32 -6.51
CA PHE A 124 5.28 -12.66 -7.32
C PHE A 124 4.01 -12.73 -6.47
N ILE A 125 4.08 -13.38 -5.31
CA ILE A 125 2.97 -13.52 -4.37
C ILE A 125 2.52 -12.15 -3.87
N LEU A 126 3.48 -11.33 -3.42
CA LEU A 126 3.20 -10.02 -2.83
C LEU A 126 2.67 -9.03 -3.86
N ASN A 127 3.14 -9.07 -5.12
CA ASN A 127 2.63 -8.19 -6.18
C ASN A 127 1.15 -8.43 -6.53
N LYS A 128 0.60 -9.61 -6.20
CA LYS A 128 -0.83 -9.87 -6.38
C LYS A 128 -1.68 -9.14 -5.33
N ILE A 129 -1.18 -9.06 -4.09
CA ILE A 129 -1.95 -8.59 -2.92
C ILE A 129 -1.67 -7.11 -2.64
N PHE A 130 -0.41 -6.73 -2.73
CA PHE A 130 0.06 -5.38 -2.44
C PHE A 130 0.17 -4.55 -3.71
N PRO A 131 -0.08 -3.24 -3.61
CA PRO A 131 -0.42 -2.51 -2.38
C PRO A 131 -1.87 -2.70 -1.95
N LEU A 132 -2.14 -2.47 -0.66
CA LEU A 132 -3.46 -2.30 -0.07
C LEU A 132 -3.96 -0.89 -0.39
N ASP A 133 -5.24 -0.79 -0.74
CA ASP A 133 -5.83 0.50 -1.09
C ASP A 133 -6.14 1.22 0.23
N PHE A 134 -5.31 2.19 0.56
CA PHE A 134 -5.43 3.03 1.74
C PHE A 134 -5.28 4.48 1.31
N PHE A 135 -6.26 5.31 1.69
CA PHE A 135 -6.29 6.69 1.29
C PHE A 135 -6.66 7.59 2.46
N ILE A 136 -5.85 8.62 2.69
CA ILE A 136 -6.10 9.67 3.67
C ILE A 136 -6.34 10.94 2.86
N TRP A 137 -7.51 11.56 3.00
CA TRP A 137 -7.77 12.82 2.32
C TRP A 137 -6.97 13.94 3.00
N PRO A 138 -6.37 14.88 2.25
CA PRO A 138 -5.64 15.99 2.87
C PRO A 138 -6.49 16.86 3.80
N LEU A 139 -7.81 16.88 3.59
CA LEU A 139 -8.76 17.63 4.41
C LEU A 139 -9.31 16.81 5.58
N ASP A 140 -8.98 15.52 5.67
CA ASP A 140 -9.28 14.70 6.85
C ASP A 140 -8.29 15.08 7.96
N HIS A 141 -8.54 16.24 8.57
CA HIS A 141 -7.88 16.62 9.81
C HIS A 141 -8.56 15.91 10.98
N ILE A 142 -7.77 15.16 11.74
CA ILE A 142 -8.15 14.58 13.04
C ILE A 142 -7.86 15.63 14.13
#